data_AF-A0A1I1CGJ2-F1
#
_entry.id   AF-A0A1I1CGJ2-F1
#
_cell.length_a   1.000
_cell.length_b   1.000
_cell.length_c   1.000
_cell.angle_alpha   90.00
_cell.angle_beta   90.00
_cell.angle_gamma   90.00
#
_symmetry.space_group_name_H-M   'P 1'
#
loop_
_entity.id
_entity.type
_entity.pdbx_description
1 polymer ?
#
loop_
_entity_poly.entity_id
_entity_poly.type
_entity_poly.pdbx_seq_one_letter_code
_entity_poly.pdbx_strand_id
1 'polypeptide(L)'
;MPYNADFRLSITRALRDQLADSIEALSPAALTSSNIGNLDARPGVYQLYHYGDLVYIGKADGSLPSRLREHHVKILGRTKISLQDMSFTCLYVEEDLSAVAPETLLIQRHRGAGEVPWNYNGFGNHDPGKQRDTTTVRGDHFDALYPIDLRFPCGQVEMISPTVRDVLTHLRSSLPYTFRHEGNRQAVARQPAEFGLPCPLPNRNHTTADDLFSALAAALPPGWQITALPGYVIMYKEQRAYASTLQTYRS
;
A
#
# COMPACT_ATOMS: atom_id res chain seq x y z
N MET A 1 -1.45 -13.46 54.82
CA MET A 1 -1.59 -14.74 54.10
C MET A 1 -2.88 -14.67 53.29
N PRO A 2 -2.85 -14.78 51.95
CA PRO A 2 -4.08 -14.88 51.18
C PRO A 2 -4.71 -16.26 51.42
N TYR A 3 -6.00 -16.29 51.74
CA TYR A 3 -6.78 -17.50 52.10
C TYR A 3 -7.82 -17.88 51.04
N ASN A 4 -7.85 -17.17 49.91
CA ASN A 4 -8.67 -17.46 48.75
C ASN A 4 -7.92 -17.12 47.47
N ALA A 5 -8.25 -17.82 46.39
CA ALA A 5 -7.78 -17.52 45.03
C ALA A 5 -8.89 -17.87 44.04
N ASP A 6 -9.10 -17.02 43.04
CA ASP A 6 -10.00 -17.29 41.93
C ASP A 6 -9.22 -17.95 40.80
N PHE A 7 -9.62 -19.16 40.42
CA PHE A 7 -9.17 -19.79 39.19
C PHE A 7 -10.11 -19.43 38.05
N ARG A 8 -9.58 -18.84 36.97
CA ARG A 8 -10.33 -18.58 35.73
C ARG A 8 -9.60 -19.18 34.55
N LEU A 9 -10.25 -20.11 33.85
CA LEU A 9 -9.78 -20.61 32.55
C LEU A 9 -9.86 -19.46 31.54
N SER A 10 -8.72 -19.00 31.03
CA SER A 10 -8.67 -17.97 29.99
C SER A 10 -8.23 -18.58 28.67
N ILE A 11 -9.20 -18.97 27.85
CA ILE A 11 -8.97 -19.49 26.50
C ILE A 11 -8.20 -18.46 25.65
N THR A 12 -8.54 -17.18 25.78
CA THR A 12 -7.88 -16.09 25.06
C THR A 12 -6.39 -15.96 25.41
N ARG A 13 -6.03 -16.12 26.69
CA ARG A 13 -4.63 -16.09 27.13
C ARG A 13 -3.85 -17.27 26.57
N ALA A 14 -4.40 -18.47 26.70
CA ALA A 14 -3.78 -19.69 26.18
C ALA A 14 -3.56 -19.60 24.66
N LEU A 15 -4.57 -19.12 23.92
CA LEU A 15 -4.49 -18.94 22.48
C LEU A 15 -3.44 -17.89 22.08
N ARG A 16 -3.40 -16.75 22.78
CA ARG A 16 -2.35 -15.73 22.56
C ARG A 16 -0.96 -16.30 22.76
N ASP A 17 -0.75 -17.03 23.84
CA ASP A 17 0.56 -17.58 24.19
C ASP A 17 0.98 -18.65 23.16
N GLN A 18 0.05 -19.54 22.75
CA GLN A 18 0.30 -20.50 21.66
C GLN A 18 0.60 -19.87 20.30
N LEU A 19 -0.14 -18.82 19.93
CA LEU A 19 0.10 -18.06 18.70
C LEU A 19 1.49 -17.41 18.71
N ALA A 20 1.87 -16.81 19.84
CA ALA A 20 3.19 -16.20 19.99
C ALA A 20 4.30 -17.26 19.89
N ASP A 21 4.20 -18.36 20.63
CA ASP A 21 5.22 -19.43 20.61
C ASP A 21 5.36 -20.04 19.22
N SER A 22 4.24 -20.22 18.50
CA SER A 22 4.22 -20.75 17.14
C SER A 22 4.86 -19.80 16.14
N ILE A 23 4.71 -18.48 16.32
CA ILE A 23 5.36 -17.46 15.49
C ILE A 23 6.85 -17.35 15.81
N GLU A 24 7.23 -17.36 17.10
CA GLU A 24 8.62 -17.26 17.55
C GLU A 24 9.48 -18.44 17.04
N ALA A 25 8.86 -19.58 16.78
CA ALA A 25 9.51 -20.74 16.16
C ALA A 25 9.78 -20.60 14.64
N LEU A 26 9.20 -19.59 13.97
CA LEU A 26 9.37 -19.39 12.53
C LEU A 26 10.64 -18.59 12.22
N SER A 27 11.25 -18.90 11.09
CA SER A 27 12.30 -18.07 10.51
C SER A 27 11.71 -17.10 9.48
N PRO A 28 12.01 -15.79 9.54
CA PRO A 28 11.52 -14.83 8.55
C PRO A 28 11.98 -15.15 7.13
N ALA A 29 11.05 -15.14 6.18
CA ALA A 29 11.33 -15.25 4.75
C ALA A 29 11.35 -13.87 4.10
N ALA A 30 12.20 -13.65 3.09
CA ALA A 30 12.23 -12.37 2.36
C ALA A 30 10.87 -12.06 1.72
N LEU A 31 10.42 -10.80 1.76
CA LEU A 31 9.15 -10.35 1.18
C LEU A 31 9.25 -10.26 -0.34
N THR A 32 9.30 -11.41 -1.01
CA THR A 32 9.41 -11.53 -2.48
C THR A 32 8.19 -12.20 -3.07
N SER A 33 7.86 -11.89 -4.33
CA SER A 33 6.77 -12.55 -5.06
C SER A 33 6.90 -14.08 -5.08
N SER A 34 8.13 -14.62 -5.14
CA SER A 34 8.38 -16.06 -5.12
C SER A 34 8.02 -16.68 -3.77
N ASN A 35 8.49 -16.12 -2.66
CA ASN A 35 8.17 -16.61 -1.32
C ASN A 35 6.66 -16.48 -1.02
N ILE A 36 6.03 -15.37 -1.44
CA ILE A 36 4.59 -15.17 -1.31
C ILE A 36 3.81 -16.19 -2.15
N GLY A 37 4.31 -16.54 -3.34
CA GLY A 37 3.69 -17.52 -4.24
C GLY A 37 3.72 -18.97 -3.73
N ASN A 38 4.59 -19.27 -2.77
CA ASN A 38 4.68 -20.59 -2.14
C ASN A 38 3.70 -20.77 -0.96
N LEU A 39 2.96 -19.73 -0.59
CA LEU A 39 1.96 -19.79 0.49
C LEU A 39 0.62 -20.30 -0.03
N ASP A 40 -0.12 -21.00 0.83
CA ASP A 40 -1.49 -21.39 0.57
C ASP A 40 -2.40 -20.16 0.60
N ALA A 41 -3.38 -20.12 -0.31
CA ALA A 41 -4.40 -19.08 -0.33
C ALA A 41 -5.45 -19.30 0.77
N ARG A 42 -5.03 -19.10 2.03
CA ARG A 42 -5.84 -19.26 3.23
C ARG A 42 -5.77 -18.05 4.16
N PRO A 43 -6.75 -17.88 5.06
CA PRO A 43 -6.71 -16.85 6.09
C PRO A 43 -5.58 -17.06 7.09
N GLY A 44 -5.19 -15.98 7.78
CA GLY A 44 -4.16 -16.07 8.80
C GLY A 44 -3.65 -14.73 9.31
N VAL A 45 -2.58 -14.79 10.09
CA VAL A 45 -1.84 -13.63 10.61
C VAL A 45 -0.43 -13.63 10.09
N TYR A 46 0.15 -12.45 9.96
CA TYR A 46 1.53 -12.25 9.52
C TYR A 46 2.19 -11.12 10.27
N GLN A 47 3.52 -11.16 10.26
CA GLN A 47 4.38 -10.12 10.77
C GLN A 47 5.29 -9.64 9.63
N LEU A 48 5.56 -8.33 9.59
CA LEU A 48 6.55 -7.75 8.70
C LEU A 48 7.71 -7.22 9.51
N TYR A 49 8.90 -7.42 8.97
CA TYR A 49 10.15 -6.99 9.55
C TYR A 49 10.89 -6.08 8.57
N HIS A 50 11.52 -5.03 9.09
CA HIS A 50 12.38 -4.13 8.34
C HIS A 50 13.76 -4.12 9.00
N TYR A 51 14.81 -4.51 8.27
CA TYR A 51 16.14 -4.77 8.83
C TYR A 51 16.15 -5.76 10.02
N GLY A 52 15.18 -6.69 10.04
CA GLY A 52 15.03 -7.68 11.12
C GLY A 52 14.19 -7.20 12.31
N ASP A 53 13.86 -5.90 12.39
CA ASP A 53 13.01 -5.37 13.44
C ASP A 53 11.53 -5.56 13.09
N LEU A 54 10.74 -6.03 14.05
CA LEU A 54 9.30 -6.20 13.88
C LEU A 54 8.61 -4.83 13.75
N VAL A 55 8.10 -4.51 12.55
CA VAL A 55 7.50 -3.20 12.28
C VAL A 55 5.97 -3.23 12.19
N TYR A 56 5.40 -4.36 11.78
CA TYR A 56 3.96 -4.48 11.55
C TYR A 56 3.45 -5.89 11.83
N ILE A 57 2.23 -5.98 12.36
CA ILE A 57 1.47 -7.22 12.52
C ILE A 57 0.12 -7.01 11.85
N GLY A 58 -0.33 -7.94 11.03
CA GLY A 58 -1.67 -7.86 10.46
C GLY A 58 -2.30 -9.22 10.23
N LYS A 59 -3.59 -9.19 9.90
CA LYS A 59 -4.35 -10.35 9.44
C LYS A 59 -4.70 -10.29 7.96
N ALA A 60 -5.02 -11.46 7.43
CA ALA A 60 -5.70 -11.65 6.16
C ALA A 60 -6.92 -12.53 6.41
N ASP A 61 -8.12 -11.97 6.21
CA ASP A 61 -9.37 -12.72 6.43
C ASP A 61 -9.68 -13.72 5.30
N GLY A 62 -9.14 -13.50 4.10
CA GLY A 62 -9.33 -14.40 2.96
C GLY A 62 -8.05 -15.10 2.52
N SER A 63 -7.00 -14.34 2.20
CA SER A 63 -5.77 -14.89 1.62
C SER A 63 -4.53 -14.16 2.12
N LEU A 64 -3.69 -14.86 2.87
CA LEU A 64 -2.34 -14.41 3.23
C LEU A 64 -1.51 -13.99 2.00
N PRO A 65 -1.41 -14.80 0.92
CA PRO A 65 -0.67 -14.38 -0.27
C PRO A 65 -1.20 -13.08 -0.89
N SER A 66 -2.53 -12.87 -0.92
CA SER A 66 -3.11 -11.63 -1.45
C SER A 66 -2.67 -10.42 -0.63
N ARG A 67 -2.82 -10.50 0.69
CA ARG A 67 -2.52 -9.38 1.59
C ARG A 67 -1.01 -9.07 1.65
N LEU A 68 -0.16 -10.09 1.65
CA LEU A 68 1.30 -9.90 1.59
C LEU A 68 1.73 -9.33 0.24
N ARG A 69 1.06 -9.68 -0.86
CA ARG A 69 1.33 -9.09 -2.18
C ARG A 69 0.97 -7.61 -2.23
N GLU A 70 -0.13 -7.20 -1.59
CA GLU A 70 -0.46 -5.77 -1.44
C GLU A 70 0.65 -5.01 -0.72
N HIS A 71 1.20 -5.57 0.37
CA HIS A 71 2.32 -4.96 1.08
C HIS A 71 3.60 -4.95 0.25
N HIS A 72 3.92 -6.04 -0.45
CA HIS A 72 5.04 -6.09 -1.38
C HIS A 72 4.95 -4.97 -2.42
N VAL A 73 3.81 -4.82 -3.09
CA VAL A 73 3.57 -3.74 -4.07
C VAL A 73 3.67 -2.37 -3.41
N LYS A 74 3.07 -2.20 -2.22
CA LYS A 74 3.11 -0.93 -1.48
C LYS A 74 4.54 -0.50 -1.20
N ILE A 75 5.41 -1.40 -0.72
CA ILE A 75 6.82 -1.13 -0.42
C ILE A 75 7.62 -0.88 -1.71
N LEU A 76 7.39 -1.68 -2.76
CA LEU A 76 8.04 -1.51 -4.06
C LEU A 76 7.89 -0.08 -4.61
N GLY A 77 6.75 0.54 -4.35
CA GLY A 77 6.44 1.89 -4.84
C GLY A 77 6.93 3.04 -3.97
N ARG A 78 7.70 2.79 -2.89
CA ARG A 78 8.12 3.84 -1.96
C ARG A 78 9.58 4.21 -2.13
N THR A 79 9.88 5.43 -1.70
CA THR A 79 11.25 5.91 -1.47
C THR A 79 11.67 5.66 -0.02
N LYS A 80 12.99 5.63 0.22
CA LYS A 80 13.62 5.46 1.55
C LYS A 80 13.36 4.11 2.23
N ILE A 81 12.88 3.13 1.47
CA ILE A 81 12.71 1.74 1.89
C ILE A 81 12.91 0.83 0.69
N SER A 82 13.40 -0.40 0.92
CA SER A 82 13.66 -1.39 -0.11
C SER A 82 13.03 -2.73 0.27
N LEU A 83 12.53 -3.46 -0.73
CA LEU A 83 12.06 -4.84 -0.53
C LEU A 83 13.17 -5.79 -0.06
N GLN A 84 14.43 -5.47 -0.35
CA GLN A 84 15.58 -6.29 0.08
C GLN A 84 15.74 -6.30 1.60
N ASP A 85 15.25 -5.24 2.26
CA ASP A 85 15.34 -5.06 3.71
C ASP A 85 14.08 -5.58 4.42
N MET A 86 13.13 -6.15 3.66
CA MET A 86 11.84 -6.62 4.17
C MET A 86 11.77 -8.14 4.24
N SER A 87 11.28 -8.64 5.36
CA SER A 87 10.94 -10.05 5.54
C SER A 87 9.60 -10.22 6.26
N PHE A 88 9.07 -11.44 6.25
CA PHE A 88 7.81 -11.77 6.89
C PHE A 88 7.82 -13.17 7.51
N THR A 89 6.98 -13.34 8.52
CA THR A 89 6.52 -14.65 9.01
C THR A 89 5.00 -14.67 8.95
N CYS A 90 4.39 -15.85 8.86
CA CYS A 90 2.94 -15.98 8.87
C CYS A 90 2.48 -17.32 9.46
N LEU A 91 1.27 -17.31 10.03
CA LEU A 91 0.56 -18.50 10.47
C LEU A 91 -0.83 -18.51 9.84
N TYR A 92 -1.22 -19.69 9.36
CA TYR A 92 -2.61 -19.94 9.00
C TYR A 92 -3.45 -20.02 10.27
N VAL A 93 -4.63 -19.43 10.21
CA VAL A 93 -5.58 -19.43 11.31
C VAL A 93 -6.92 -19.90 10.74
N GLU A 94 -7.53 -20.88 11.38
CA GLU A 94 -8.87 -21.36 11.02
C GLU A 94 -9.88 -20.20 11.09
N GLU A 95 -10.86 -20.18 10.18
CA GLU A 95 -11.81 -19.08 10.05
C GLU A 95 -12.56 -18.79 11.36
N ASP A 96 -12.89 -19.82 12.13
CA ASP A 96 -13.59 -19.70 13.42
C ASP A 96 -12.76 -18.99 14.50
N LEU A 97 -11.43 -18.99 14.36
CA LEU A 97 -10.51 -18.30 15.27
C LEU A 97 -10.27 -16.84 14.86
N SER A 98 -10.79 -16.37 13.72
CA SER A 98 -10.72 -14.94 13.34
C SER A 98 -11.48 -14.05 14.35
N ALA A 99 -12.54 -14.58 14.96
CA ALA A 99 -13.40 -13.87 15.92
C ALA A 99 -12.67 -13.43 17.20
N VAL A 100 -11.53 -14.06 17.53
CA VAL A 100 -10.73 -13.70 18.71
C VAL A 100 -9.67 -12.64 18.43
N ALA A 101 -9.62 -12.08 17.22
CA ALA A 101 -8.70 -11.04 16.79
C ALA A 101 -7.21 -11.38 17.10
N PRO A 102 -6.67 -12.46 16.51
CA PRO A 102 -5.33 -12.95 16.82
C PRO A 102 -4.23 -11.90 16.61
N GLU A 103 -4.38 -11.01 15.62
CA GLU A 103 -3.47 -9.87 15.42
C GLU A 103 -3.43 -8.93 16.63
N THR A 104 -4.58 -8.68 17.26
CA THR A 104 -4.68 -7.77 18.42
C THR A 104 -3.96 -8.37 19.61
N LEU A 105 -4.10 -9.69 19.80
CA LEU A 105 -3.43 -10.42 20.86
C LEU A 105 -1.90 -10.36 20.71
N LEU A 106 -1.40 -10.50 19.49
CA LEU A 106 0.02 -10.38 19.17
C LEU A 106 0.52 -8.93 19.36
N ILE A 107 -0.20 -7.95 18.82
CA ILE A 107 0.13 -6.52 18.99
C ILE A 107 0.22 -6.13 20.46
N GLN A 108 -0.73 -6.57 21.29
CA GLN A 108 -0.72 -6.28 22.73
C GLN A 108 0.47 -6.90 23.47
N ARG A 109 0.92 -8.09 23.07
CA ARG A 109 2.12 -8.72 23.65
C ARG A 109 3.39 -7.92 23.36
N HIS A 110 3.54 -7.40 22.14
CA HIS A 110 4.74 -6.66 21.74
C HIS A 110 4.79 -5.20 22.25
N ARG A 111 3.67 -4.62 22.72
CA ARG A 111 3.66 -3.28 23.32
C ARG A 111 4.62 -3.09 24.51
N GLY A 112 5.07 -4.17 25.16
CA GLY A 112 6.03 -4.11 26.27
C GLY A 112 7.50 -4.28 25.89
N ALA A 113 7.82 -4.69 24.65
CA ALA A 113 9.16 -5.20 24.29
C ALA A 113 9.87 -4.46 23.14
N GLY A 114 9.21 -3.52 22.47
CA GLY A 114 9.72 -2.86 21.26
C GLY A 114 8.59 -2.74 20.26
N GLU A 115 8.25 -1.49 19.92
CA GLU A 115 6.97 -1.13 19.30
C GLU A 115 6.79 -1.72 17.90
N VAL A 116 5.53 -1.93 17.51
CA VAL A 116 5.10 -2.20 16.13
C VAL A 116 4.71 -0.87 15.47
N PRO A 117 5.67 0.00 15.08
CA PRO A 117 5.40 1.39 14.72
C PRO A 117 4.39 1.54 13.59
N TRP A 118 4.37 0.60 12.65
CA TRP A 118 3.52 0.71 11.47
C TRP A 118 2.05 0.35 11.72
N ASN A 119 1.74 -0.31 12.83
CA ASN A 119 0.36 -0.61 13.20
C ASN A 119 -0.45 0.64 13.54
N TYR A 120 0.21 1.76 13.86
CA TYR A 120 -0.45 2.99 14.33
C TYR A 120 -0.20 4.21 13.45
N ASN A 121 0.71 4.13 12.48
CA ASN A 121 1.10 5.27 11.65
C ASN A 121 0.48 5.27 10.23
N GLY A 122 -0.53 4.43 10.00
CA GLY A 122 -1.28 4.39 8.74
C GLY A 122 -0.74 3.46 7.65
N PHE A 123 0.25 2.63 7.94
CA PHE A 123 0.71 1.59 6.99
C PHE A 123 -0.40 0.63 6.56
N GLY A 124 -1.28 0.19 7.48
CA GLY A 124 -2.38 -0.72 7.17
C GLY A 124 -3.57 -0.08 6.44
N ASN A 125 -3.58 1.25 6.25
CA ASN A 125 -4.71 1.96 5.68
C ASN A 125 -4.86 1.66 4.18
N HIS A 126 -6.11 1.46 3.75
CA HIS A 126 -6.50 1.44 2.34
C HIS A 126 -6.70 2.87 1.81
N ASP A 127 -6.83 2.97 0.48
CA ASP A 127 -7.09 4.24 -0.20
C ASP A 127 -8.28 4.99 0.44
N PRO A 128 -8.08 6.20 0.99
CA PRO A 128 -9.07 6.83 1.85
C PRO A 128 -10.28 7.42 1.09
N GLY A 129 -10.25 7.44 -0.25
CA GLY A 129 -11.31 7.99 -1.10
C GLY A 129 -11.24 9.52 -1.25
N LYS A 130 -11.92 10.05 -2.29
CA LYS A 130 -11.82 11.48 -2.73
C LYS A 130 -12.06 12.51 -1.63
N GLN A 131 -12.93 12.20 -0.65
CA GLN A 131 -13.27 13.13 0.43
C GLN A 131 -12.15 13.35 1.45
N ARG A 132 -11.08 12.54 1.41
CA ARG A 132 -9.98 12.61 2.37
C ARG A 132 -8.66 13.10 1.77
N ASP A 133 -8.63 13.42 0.47
CA ASP A 133 -7.44 13.90 -0.24
C ASP A 133 -6.89 15.22 0.33
N THR A 134 -7.74 15.99 1.03
CA THR A 134 -7.38 17.29 1.64
C THR A 134 -6.76 17.18 3.03
N THR A 135 -6.70 15.98 3.60
CA THR A 135 -6.20 15.77 4.96
C THR A 135 -4.69 15.93 4.97
N THR A 136 -4.17 16.80 5.84
CA THR A 136 -2.72 16.91 6.04
C THR A 136 -2.16 15.59 6.57
N VAL A 137 -1.19 15.04 5.87
CA VAL A 137 -0.44 13.86 6.31
C VAL A 137 0.53 14.30 7.39
N ARG A 138 0.42 13.71 8.59
CA ARG A 138 1.31 14.01 9.72
C ARG A 138 2.72 13.50 9.43
N GLY A 139 3.74 14.14 10.02
CA GLY A 139 5.15 13.80 9.76
C GLY A 139 5.56 12.40 10.22
N ASP A 140 4.86 11.82 11.19
CA ASP A 140 5.04 10.46 11.70
C ASP A 140 4.25 9.40 10.92
N HIS A 141 3.38 9.82 9.99
CA HIS A 141 2.59 8.91 9.16
C HIS A 141 3.48 8.15 8.17
N PHE A 142 3.15 6.88 7.90
CA PHE A 142 3.90 6.01 6.99
C PHE A 142 4.17 6.68 5.63
N ASP A 143 3.13 7.24 5.00
CA ASP A 143 3.28 7.88 3.69
C ASP A 143 4.16 9.15 3.71
N ALA A 144 4.31 9.84 4.85
CA ALA A 144 5.23 10.97 4.96
C ALA A 144 6.69 10.51 5.13
N LEU A 145 6.88 9.42 5.89
CA LEU A 145 8.19 8.81 6.11
C LEU A 145 8.70 8.11 4.83
N TYR A 146 7.81 7.40 4.13
CA TYR A 146 8.08 6.59 2.95
C TYR A 146 7.14 7.00 1.79
N PRO A 147 7.37 8.18 1.19
CA PRO A 147 6.52 8.69 0.13
C PRO A 147 6.68 7.87 -1.15
N ILE A 148 5.66 7.90 -2.01
CA ILE A 148 5.68 7.28 -3.35
C ILE A 148 6.89 7.73 -4.17
N ASP A 149 7.42 6.83 -5.00
CA ASP A 149 8.52 7.14 -5.90
C ASP A 149 8.02 7.62 -7.26
N LEU A 150 8.05 8.94 -7.49
CA LEU A 150 7.71 9.52 -8.80
C LEU A 150 8.73 9.17 -9.88
N ARG A 151 9.93 8.71 -9.51
CA ARG A 151 10.94 8.24 -10.46
C ARG A 151 10.81 6.75 -10.75
N PHE A 152 9.73 6.11 -10.28
CA PHE A 152 9.49 4.70 -10.53
C PHE A 152 9.51 4.42 -12.04
N PRO A 153 10.27 3.42 -12.50
CA PRO A 153 10.37 3.10 -13.93
C PRO A 153 9.07 2.46 -14.41
N CYS A 154 8.38 3.12 -15.35
CA CYS A 154 7.16 2.62 -15.97
C CYS A 154 7.44 1.79 -17.25
N GLY A 155 8.68 1.36 -17.44
CA GLY A 155 9.13 0.54 -18.58
C GLY A 155 9.25 1.32 -19.89
N GLN A 156 9.55 0.60 -20.97
CA GLN A 156 9.49 1.13 -22.33
C GLN A 156 8.04 1.26 -22.74
N VAL A 157 7.67 2.46 -23.18
CA VAL A 157 6.32 2.74 -23.66
C VAL A 157 6.32 2.67 -25.19
N GLU A 158 6.14 1.47 -25.73
CA GLU A 158 6.09 1.21 -27.17
C GLU A 158 4.70 1.55 -27.76
N MET A 159 4.16 2.70 -27.40
CA MET A 159 2.89 3.15 -27.95
C MET A 159 3.13 4.05 -29.15
N ILE A 160 2.57 3.68 -30.30
CA ILE A 160 2.58 4.51 -31.51
C ILE A 160 1.41 5.49 -31.41
N SER A 161 1.70 6.78 -31.35
CA SER A 161 0.71 7.87 -31.25
C SER A 161 -0.33 7.67 -30.12
N PRO A 162 0.10 7.50 -28.85
CA PRO A 162 -0.82 7.22 -27.75
C PRO A 162 -1.77 8.38 -27.51
N THR A 163 -2.98 8.06 -27.07
CA THR A 163 -3.92 9.00 -26.51
C THR A 163 -3.72 9.14 -24.99
N VAL A 164 -4.30 10.18 -24.39
CA VAL A 164 -4.36 10.32 -22.92
C VAL A 164 -4.88 9.05 -22.27
N ARG A 165 -5.93 8.42 -22.82
CA ARG A 165 -6.51 7.17 -22.31
C ARG A 165 -5.51 6.01 -22.27
N ASP A 166 -4.68 5.88 -23.30
CA ASP A 166 -3.71 4.80 -23.39
C ASP A 166 -2.65 4.96 -22.29
N VAL A 167 -2.18 6.19 -22.08
CA VAL A 167 -1.23 6.53 -21.00
C VAL A 167 -1.84 6.32 -19.62
N LEU A 168 -3.10 6.71 -19.38
CA LEU A 168 -3.79 6.45 -18.12
C LEU A 168 -3.91 4.93 -17.83
N THR A 169 -4.20 4.14 -18.87
CA THR A 169 -4.30 2.68 -18.76
C THR A 169 -2.96 2.06 -18.41
N HIS A 170 -1.90 2.52 -19.08
CA HIS A 170 -0.52 2.10 -18.81
C HIS A 170 -0.06 2.46 -17.39
N LEU A 171 -0.35 3.67 -16.91
CA LEU A 171 -0.02 4.08 -15.54
C LEU A 171 -0.75 3.20 -14.51
N ARG A 172 -2.01 2.87 -14.76
CA ARG A 172 -2.79 2.03 -13.84
C ARG A 172 -2.22 0.61 -13.69
N SER A 173 -1.62 0.05 -14.73
CA SER A 173 -1.02 -1.28 -14.68
C SER A 173 0.45 -1.28 -14.23
N SER A 174 1.18 -0.19 -14.46
CA SER A 174 2.62 -0.10 -14.17
C SER A 174 2.94 0.44 -12.78
N LEU A 175 2.09 1.30 -12.21
CA LEU A 175 2.40 1.96 -10.95
C LEU A 175 2.21 1.02 -9.74
N PRO A 176 3.20 0.94 -8.84
CA PRO A 176 3.10 0.22 -7.57
C PRO A 176 2.40 1.03 -6.46
N TYR A 177 1.59 2.02 -6.84
CA TYR A 177 0.80 2.84 -5.94
C TYR A 177 -0.46 3.33 -6.64
N THR A 178 -1.44 3.75 -5.85
CA THR A 178 -2.74 4.17 -6.39
C THR A 178 -2.59 5.41 -7.26
N PHE A 179 -3.10 5.33 -8.49
CA PHE A 179 -3.37 6.48 -9.33
C PHE A 179 -4.87 6.58 -9.59
N ARG A 180 -5.48 7.66 -9.10
CA ARG A 180 -6.92 7.88 -9.19
C ARG A 180 -7.20 9.05 -10.11
N HIS A 181 -8.16 8.90 -11.00
CA HIS A 181 -8.57 9.97 -11.90
C HIS A 181 -10.09 10.13 -11.96
N GLU A 182 -10.54 11.30 -12.39
CA GLU A 182 -11.95 11.54 -12.69
C GLU A 182 -12.47 10.60 -13.79
N GLY A 183 -13.73 10.17 -13.70
CA GLY A 183 -14.35 9.26 -14.67
C GLY A 183 -14.20 7.75 -14.39
N ASN A 184 -13.62 7.34 -13.25
CA ASN A 184 -13.40 5.93 -12.90
C ASN A 184 -14.68 5.14 -12.50
N ARG A 185 -15.90 5.64 -12.73
CA ARG A 185 -17.16 4.92 -12.46
C ARG A 185 -17.89 4.57 -13.76
N GLN A 186 -17.67 3.33 -14.21
CA GLN A 186 -18.57 2.50 -15.03
C GLN A 186 -19.36 3.23 -16.14
N ALA A 187 -18.68 3.47 -17.27
CA ALA A 187 -19.17 3.40 -18.65
C ALA A 187 -18.17 4.14 -19.55
N VAL A 188 -17.69 3.51 -20.62
CA VAL A 188 -16.86 4.16 -21.66
C VAL A 188 -17.54 5.44 -22.19
N ALA A 189 -18.87 5.47 -22.20
CA ALA A 189 -19.71 6.60 -22.61
C ALA A 189 -19.70 7.82 -21.65
N ARG A 190 -19.10 7.72 -20.47
CA ARG A 190 -19.00 8.83 -19.49
C ARG A 190 -17.56 9.30 -19.26
N GLN A 191 -16.61 8.80 -20.04
CA GLN A 191 -15.25 9.31 -19.96
C GLN A 191 -15.14 10.70 -20.60
N PRO A 192 -14.35 11.61 -20.03
CA PRO A 192 -14.11 12.92 -20.63
C PRO A 192 -13.65 12.81 -22.07
N ALA A 193 -14.20 13.65 -22.96
CA ALA A 193 -13.82 13.67 -24.37
C ALA A 193 -12.32 13.97 -24.54
N GLU A 194 -11.75 14.78 -23.63
CA GLU A 194 -10.32 15.07 -23.60
C GLU A 194 -9.42 13.83 -23.42
N PHE A 195 -9.93 12.68 -22.97
CA PHE A 195 -9.12 11.45 -22.88
C PHE A 195 -8.80 10.84 -24.26
N GLY A 196 -9.47 11.28 -25.33
CA GLY A 196 -9.15 10.90 -26.70
C GLY A 196 -8.06 11.76 -27.36
N LEU A 197 -7.55 12.79 -26.67
CA LEU A 197 -6.52 13.67 -27.23
C LEU A 197 -5.18 12.93 -27.39
N PRO A 198 -4.38 13.26 -28.44
CA PRO A 198 -3.02 12.75 -28.57
C PRO A 198 -2.17 13.17 -27.37
N CYS A 199 -1.43 12.23 -26.81
CA CYS A 199 -0.54 12.43 -25.68
C CYS A 199 0.89 12.01 -26.08
N PRO A 200 1.64 12.88 -26.79
CA PRO A 200 2.98 12.53 -27.24
C PRO A 200 3.88 12.25 -26.03
N LEU A 201 4.51 11.08 -26.05
CA LEU A 201 5.40 10.65 -24.98
C LEU A 201 6.86 11.01 -25.30
N PRO A 202 7.69 11.26 -24.28
CA PRO A 202 9.11 11.47 -24.48
C PRO A 202 9.74 10.23 -25.13
N ASN A 203 10.46 10.42 -26.23
CA ASN A 203 11.20 9.35 -26.91
C ASN A 203 12.47 9.01 -26.11
N ARG A 204 12.32 8.16 -25.08
CA ARG A 204 13.40 7.74 -24.19
C ARG A 204 13.26 6.26 -23.85
N ASN A 205 14.41 5.59 -23.65
CA ASN A 205 14.45 4.16 -23.30
C ASN A 205 13.96 3.85 -21.89
N HIS A 206 13.95 4.85 -20.99
CA HIS A 206 13.50 4.71 -19.61
C HIS A 206 12.55 5.87 -19.28
N THR A 207 11.27 5.58 -19.20
CA THR A 207 10.24 6.56 -18.85
C THR A 207 9.81 6.33 -17.40
N THR A 208 9.85 7.40 -16.61
CA THR A 208 9.42 7.37 -15.20
C THR A 208 7.95 7.78 -15.06
N ALA A 209 7.37 7.55 -13.88
CA ALA A 209 6.04 8.06 -13.58
C ALA A 209 5.95 9.59 -13.72
N ASP A 210 6.97 10.32 -13.27
CA ASP A 210 7.10 11.79 -13.40
C ASP A 210 7.05 12.26 -14.86
N ASP A 211 7.77 11.56 -15.76
CA ASP A 211 7.75 11.84 -17.20
C ASP A 211 6.33 11.67 -17.78
N LEU A 212 5.64 10.59 -17.39
CA LEU A 212 4.28 10.30 -17.87
C LEU A 212 3.25 11.29 -17.32
N PHE A 213 3.34 11.68 -16.05
CA PHE A 213 2.45 12.70 -15.48
C PHE A 213 2.67 14.06 -16.15
N SER A 214 3.92 14.41 -16.45
CA SER A 214 4.25 15.64 -17.20
C SER A 214 3.67 15.62 -18.61
N ALA A 215 3.81 14.50 -19.34
CA ALA A 215 3.25 14.35 -20.67
C ALA A 215 1.71 14.43 -20.66
N LEU A 216 1.06 13.79 -19.68
CA LEU A 216 -0.40 13.87 -19.50
C LEU A 216 -0.87 15.31 -19.24
N ALA A 217 -0.20 16.02 -18.34
CA ALA A 217 -0.58 17.41 -18.03
C ALA A 217 -0.44 18.32 -19.25
N ALA A 218 0.60 18.11 -20.08
CA ALA A 218 0.80 18.88 -21.30
C ALA A 218 -0.23 18.56 -22.41
N ALA A 219 -0.79 17.34 -22.42
CA ALA A 219 -1.77 16.90 -23.41
C ALA A 219 -3.23 17.28 -23.06
N LEU A 220 -3.51 17.48 -21.77
CA LEU A 220 -4.85 17.83 -21.29
C LEU A 220 -5.17 19.32 -21.52
N PRO A 221 -6.44 19.69 -21.72
CA PRO A 221 -6.85 21.09 -21.84
C PRO A 221 -6.75 21.81 -20.48
N PRO A 222 -6.68 23.16 -20.44
CA PRO A 222 -6.55 23.89 -19.18
C PRO A 222 -7.61 23.55 -18.14
N GLY A 223 -7.19 23.47 -16.88
CA GLY A 223 -8.06 23.18 -15.73
C GLY A 223 -7.96 21.74 -15.22
N TRP A 224 -7.15 20.88 -15.83
CA TRP A 224 -6.74 19.61 -15.25
C TRP A 224 -5.51 19.78 -14.35
N GLN A 225 -5.56 19.13 -13.20
CA GLN A 225 -4.47 19.06 -12.24
C GLN A 225 -4.19 17.60 -11.87
N ILE A 226 -2.93 17.21 -11.99
CA ILE A 226 -2.39 15.97 -11.42
C ILE A 226 -1.63 16.34 -10.14
N THR A 227 -1.96 15.73 -9.02
CA THR A 227 -1.32 15.99 -7.73
C THR A 227 -0.74 14.70 -7.18
N ALA A 228 0.58 14.68 -7.00
CA ALA A 228 1.25 13.64 -6.24
C ALA A 228 1.15 13.95 -4.75
N LEU A 229 0.43 13.10 -4.01
CA LEU A 229 0.34 13.10 -2.56
C LEU A 229 1.33 12.05 -2.00
N PRO A 230 1.62 12.03 -0.70
CA PRO A 230 2.68 11.19 -0.17
C PRO A 230 2.44 9.69 -0.39
N GLY A 231 1.18 9.24 -0.43
CA GLY A 231 0.81 7.83 -0.61
C GLY A 231 0.25 7.43 -1.97
N TYR A 232 -0.18 8.38 -2.81
CA TYR A 232 -0.89 8.12 -4.07
C TYR A 232 -0.94 9.38 -4.95
N VAL A 233 -1.37 9.21 -6.20
CA VAL A 233 -1.53 10.31 -7.16
C VAL A 233 -3.01 10.47 -7.54
N ILE A 234 -3.46 11.71 -7.65
CA ILE A 234 -4.82 12.06 -8.12
C ILE A 234 -4.77 12.92 -9.38
N MET A 235 -5.75 12.77 -10.26
CA MET A 235 -5.96 13.62 -11.45
C MET A 235 -7.42 14.06 -11.55
N TYR A 236 -7.67 15.36 -11.37
CA TYR A 236 -9.01 15.95 -11.36
C TYR A 236 -9.08 17.24 -12.18
N LYS A 237 -10.28 17.57 -12.67
CA LYS A 237 -10.54 18.86 -13.31
C LYS A 237 -10.80 19.92 -12.24
N GLU A 238 -9.73 20.45 -11.67
CA GLU A 238 -9.76 21.45 -10.62
C GLU A 238 -8.43 22.21 -10.55
N GLN A 239 -8.40 23.27 -9.74
CA GLN A 239 -7.18 23.98 -9.37
C GLN A 239 -7.17 24.13 -7.86
N ARG A 240 -6.40 23.27 -7.17
CA ARG A 240 -6.42 23.19 -5.71
C ARG A 240 -5.02 23.01 -5.14
N ALA A 241 -4.71 23.76 -4.09
CA ALA A 241 -3.53 23.52 -3.28
C ALA A 241 -3.83 22.44 -2.24
N TYR A 242 -2.99 21.41 -2.17
CA TYR A 242 -3.03 20.39 -1.14
C TYR A 242 -1.86 20.57 -0.18
N ALA A 243 -2.11 20.43 1.12
CA ALA A 243 -1.11 20.75 2.14
C ALA A 243 0.10 19.80 2.12
N SER A 244 -0.09 18.55 1.72
CA SER A 244 0.94 17.50 1.72
C SER A 244 1.41 17.13 0.31
N THR A 245 1.31 18.05 -0.66
CA THR A 245 1.74 17.79 -2.03
C THR A 245 3.24 17.54 -2.13
N LEU A 246 3.62 16.47 -2.84
CA LEU A 246 4.98 16.24 -3.30
C LEU A 246 5.26 17.02 -4.59
N GLN A 247 4.36 16.89 -5.58
CA GLN A 247 4.46 17.57 -6.87
C GLN A 247 3.08 17.80 -7.48
N THR A 248 2.95 18.87 -8.28
CA THR A 248 1.73 19.17 -9.04
C THR A 248 2.08 19.38 -10.51
N TYR A 249 1.26 18.83 -11.39
CA TYR A 249 1.33 19.02 -12.84
C TYR A 249 0.02 19.66 -13.30
N ARG A 250 0.10 20.71 -14.11
CA ARG A 250 -1.06 21.48 -14.56
C ARG A 250 -1.03 21.62 -16.07
N SER A 251 -2.24 21.58 -16.64
CA SER A 251 -2.56 21.98 -18.00
C SER A 251 -2.89 23.47 -18.08
#